data_AF-A0A2K3M042-F1
#
_entry.id   AF-A0A2K3M042-F1
#
_cell.length_a   1.000
_cell.length_b   1.000
_cell.length_c   1.000
_cell.angle_alpha   90.00
_cell.angle_beta   90.00
_cell.angle_gamma   90.00
#
_symmetry.space_group_name_H-M   'P 1'
#
loop_
_entity.id
_entity.type
_entity.pdbx_description
1 polymer ?
#
loop_
_entity_poly.entity_id
_entity_poly.type
_entity_poly.pdbx_seq_one_letter_code
_entity_poly.pdbx_strand_id
1 'polypeptide(L)'
;MSEAEEVVETHVVEKHALVDCITDPALDWVAPEPRGIASTLNSRDPRVFLTVEQERGDGHQNWSTRIPGEDERVCSSFGGLDFAMYEFVFKEMGLRLPFSPFAASVLKALQVAPSQLHPNSWSFIMGFEQLCSYRDVRPTLPLFFRIF
;
A
#
# COMPACT_ATOMS: atom_id res chain seq x y z
N MET A 1 -49.42 -18.61 -26.43
CA MET A 1 -48.64 -17.45 -26.91
C MET A 1 -49.13 -16.26 -26.12
N SER A 2 -48.43 -15.69 -25.14
CA SER A 2 -47.07 -15.88 -24.66
C SER A 2 -47.01 -15.37 -23.22
N GLU A 3 -46.09 -15.94 -22.44
CA GLU A 3 -45.69 -15.52 -21.10
C GLU A 3 -45.23 -14.06 -21.05
N ALA A 4 -45.45 -13.42 -19.90
CA ALA A 4 -44.45 -12.61 -19.22
C ALA A 4 -44.93 -12.37 -17.77
N GLU A 5 -44.73 -13.36 -16.90
CA GLU A 5 -44.60 -13.07 -15.47
C GLU A 5 -43.27 -12.33 -15.29
N GLU A 6 -43.36 -11.04 -14.98
CA GLU A 6 -42.22 -10.23 -14.57
C GLU A 6 -41.84 -10.65 -13.13
N VAL A 7 -41.09 -11.75 -13.03
CA VAL A 7 -40.37 -12.09 -11.82
C VAL A 7 -39.31 -11.01 -11.65
N VAL A 8 -39.57 -10.06 -10.76
CA VAL A 8 -38.54 -9.18 -10.21
C VAL A 8 -37.59 -10.08 -9.43
N GLU A 9 -36.60 -10.63 -10.13
CA GLU A 9 -35.43 -11.23 -9.51
C GLU A 9 -34.73 -10.13 -8.73
N THR A 10 -35.01 -10.08 -7.42
CA THR A 10 -34.10 -9.52 -6.42
C THR A 10 -32.79 -10.32 -6.50
N HIS A 11 -31.91 -9.93 -7.41
CA HIS A 11 -30.53 -10.39 -7.41
C HIS A 11 -29.85 -9.81 -6.18
N VAL A 12 -29.77 -10.66 -5.17
CA VAL A 12 -28.90 -10.57 -4.01
C VAL A 12 -27.48 -10.27 -4.50
N VAL A 13 -27.05 -9.01 -4.34
CA VAL A 13 -25.63 -8.65 -4.33
C VAL A 13 -25.24 -8.26 -2.90
N GLU A 14 -25.60 -9.11 -1.94
CA GLU A 14 -24.82 -9.20 -0.70
C GLU A 14 -23.79 -10.30 -0.90
N LYS A 15 -22.67 -9.99 -1.57
CA LYS A 15 -21.55 -10.94 -1.61
C LYS A 15 -20.37 -10.57 -0.75
N HIS A 16 -20.24 -9.31 -0.32
CA HIS A 16 -19.21 -8.92 0.65
C HIS A 16 -19.67 -7.66 1.39
N ALA A 17 -20.63 -7.79 2.31
CA ALA A 17 -20.84 -6.71 3.26
C ALA A 17 -19.56 -6.58 4.07
N LEU A 18 -18.75 -5.56 3.77
CA LEU A 18 -17.57 -5.20 4.54
C LEU A 18 -18.09 -4.78 5.91
N VAL A 19 -18.10 -5.72 6.86
CA VAL A 19 -18.44 -5.40 8.24
C VAL A 19 -17.24 -4.70 8.82
N ASP A 20 -17.35 -3.39 8.91
CA ASP A 20 -16.39 -2.54 9.57
C ASP A 20 -16.47 -2.78 11.09
N CYS A 21 -15.76 -3.81 11.55
CA CYS A 21 -15.71 -4.20 12.95
C CYS A 21 -14.82 -3.27 13.80
N ILE A 22 -14.14 -2.29 13.18
CA ILE A 22 -13.17 -1.42 13.84
C ILE A 22 -13.82 -0.08 14.15
N THR A 23 -14.19 0.12 15.42
CA THR A 23 -14.82 1.35 15.93
C THR A 23 -13.85 2.26 16.68
N ASP A 24 -12.54 2.08 16.51
CA ASP A 24 -11.53 2.91 17.15
C ASP A 24 -11.56 4.34 16.53
N PRO A 25 -11.87 5.39 17.31
CA PRO A 25 -11.89 6.76 16.81
C PRO A 25 -10.56 7.23 16.21
N ALA A 26 -9.43 6.62 16.60
CA ALA A 26 -8.13 6.91 16.02
C ALA A 26 -8.03 6.53 14.54
N LEU A 27 -8.95 5.70 14.04
CA LEU A 27 -9.02 5.22 12.66
C LEU A 27 -10.20 5.82 11.88
N ASP A 28 -10.86 6.87 12.39
CA ASP A 28 -11.96 7.57 11.71
C ASP A 28 -11.55 8.17 10.35
N TRP A 29 -10.26 8.46 10.18
CA TRP A 29 -9.70 8.94 8.91
C TRP A 29 -9.55 7.83 7.86
N VAL A 30 -9.64 6.55 8.26
CA VAL A 30 -9.48 5.39 7.37
C VAL A 30 -10.82 5.04 6.76
N ALA A 31 -10.85 4.85 5.44
CA ALA A 31 -12.04 4.33 4.76
C ALA A 31 -12.50 2.99 5.38
N PRO A 32 -13.79 2.62 5.27
CA PRO A 32 -14.28 1.34 5.80
C PRO A 32 -13.58 0.13 5.19
N GLU A 33 -13.13 0.21 3.93
CA GLU A 33 -12.55 -0.94 3.22
C GLU A 33 -11.21 -1.41 3.84
N PRO A 34 -10.18 -0.56 4.06
CA PRO A 34 -8.97 -0.99 4.76
C PRO A 34 -9.20 -1.46 6.20
N ARG A 35 -10.29 -1.05 6.84
CA ARG A 35 -10.66 -1.47 8.21
C ARG A 35 -11.32 -2.85 8.22
N GLY A 36 -12.20 -3.12 7.26
CA GLY A 36 -12.94 -4.38 7.15
C GLY A 36 -12.17 -5.53 6.48
N ILE A 37 -11.14 -5.25 5.68
CA ILE A 37 -10.42 -6.27 4.93
C ILE A 37 -9.21 -6.78 5.74
N ALA A 38 -9.34 -7.99 6.28
CA ALA A 38 -8.20 -8.71 6.87
C ALA A 38 -7.17 -9.09 5.81
N SER A 39 -5.90 -9.16 6.21
CA SER A 39 -4.86 -9.70 5.35
C SER A 39 -5.16 -11.15 4.98
N THR A 40 -5.08 -11.48 3.69
CA THR A 40 -5.18 -12.86 3.19
C THR A 40 -3.81 -13.54 3.08
N LEU A 41 -2.73 -12.83 3.43
CA LEU A 41 -1.36 -13.37 3.39
C LEU A 41 -1.22 -14.45 4.45
N ASN A 42 -0.72 -15.62 4.06
CA ASN A 42 -0.48 -16.72 4.98
C ASN A 42 0.94 -17.25 4.82
N SER A 43 1.58 -17.64 5.92
CA SER A 43 2.98 -18.08 5.94
C SER A 43 3.26 -19.37 5.18
N ARG A 44 2.21 -20.08 4.75
CA ARG A 44 2.31 -21.34 4.01
C ARG A 44 2.11 -21.16 2.51
N ASP A 45 1.72 -19.97 2.05
CA ASP A 45 1.46 -19.69 0.63
C ASP A 45 2.79 -19.34 -0.04
N PRO A 46 3.25 -20.15 -1.01
CA PRO A 46 4.52 -19.92 -1.69
C PRO A 46 4.52 -18.64 -2.53
N ARG A 47 3.37 -17.98 -2.72
CA ARG A 47 3.24 -16.73 -3.47
C ARG A 47 3.55 -15.48 -2.64
N VAL A 48 3.61 -15.59 -1.31
CA VAL A 48 3.91 -14.45 -0.43
C VAL A 48 5.35 -13.99 -0.67
N PHE A 49 5.48 -12.76 -1.14
CA PHE A 49 6.78 -12.14 -1.36
C PHE A 49 7.28 -11.48 -0.07
N LEU A 50 8.29 -12.10 0.54
CA LEU A 50 8.95 -11.60 1.76
C LEU A 50 10.35 -11.02 1.48
N THR A 51 10.81 -11.03 0.23
CA THR A 51 12.16 -10.61 -0.13
C THR A 51 12.17 -9.15 -0.59
N VAL A 52 12.46 -8.21 0.31
CA VAL A 52 12.65 -6.80 -0.09
C VAL A 52 14.09 -6.59 -0.52
N GLU A 53 14.27 -6.26 -1.81
CA GLU A 53 15.58 -5.98 -2.38
C GLU A 53 16.23 -4.73 -1.77
N GLN A 54 17.56 -4.77 -1.67
CA GLN A 54 18.36 -3.63 -1.26
C GLN A 54 18.61 -2.67 -2.42
N GLU A 55 18.48 -1.36 -2.18
CA GLU A 55 18.93 -0.33 -3.10
C GLU A 55 20.44 -0.47 -3.33
N ARG A 56 20.93 -0.25 -4.56
CA ARG A 56 22.34 -0.50 -4.91
C ARG A 56 23.28 0.30 -4.01
N GLY A 57 23.92 -0.36 -3.05
CA GLY A 57 24.85 0.22 -2.08
C GLY A 57 25.62 -0.88 -1.34
N ASP A 58 26.67 -0.49 -0.63
CA ASP A 58 27.54 -1.35 0.19
C ASP A 58 27.03 -1.54 1.63
N GLY A 59 25.84 -1.02 1.95
CA GLY A 59 25.25 -1.09 3.27
C GLY A 59 24.81 -2.50 3.66
N HIS A 60 24.82 -2.79 4.96
CA HIS A 60 24.22 -4.01 5.49
C HIS A 60 22.69 -3.89 5.56
N GLN A 61 21.98 -4.97 5.22
CA GLN A 61 20.53 -5.06 5.41
C GLN A 61 20.19 -4.92 6.91
N ASN A 62 19.33 -3.95 7.22
CA ASN A 62 18.88 -3.67 8.59
C ASN A 62 17.34 -3.74 8.75
N TRP A 63 16.65 -4.36 7.78
CA TRP A 63 15.21 -4.63 7.82
C TRP A 63 14.91 -6.12 7.74
N SER A 64 13.75 -6.52 8.26
CA SER A 64 13.16 -7.83 8.08
C SER A 64 11.70 -7.68 7.65
N THR A 65 11.15 -8.74 7.06
CA THR A 65 9.74 -8.81 6.68
C THR A 65 9.02 -9.83 7.54
N ARG A 66 7.74 -9.59 7.79
CA ARG A 66 6.85 -10.54 8.46
C ARG A 66 5.45 -10.41 7.87
N ILE A 67 4.68 -11.47 7.99
CA ILE A 67 3.26 -11.46 7.63
C ILE A 67 2.48 -10.78 8.77
N PRO A 68 1.53 -9.89 8.46
CA PRO A 68 0.69 -9.28 9.49
C PRO A 68 -0.14 -10.33 10.22
N GLY A 69 -0.40 -10.09 11.51
CA GLY A 69 -1.29 -10.93 12.32
C GLY A 69 -2.76 -10.88 11.87
N GLU A 70 -3.59 -11.79 12.37
CA GLU A 70 -5.02 -11.90 11.99
C GLU A 70 -5.82 -10.61 12.28
N ASP A 71 -5.45 -9.89 13.34
CA ASP A 71 -6.08 -8.62 13.74
C ASP A 71 -5.35 -7.38 13.20
N GLU A 72 -4.19 -7.56 12.56
CA GLU A 72 -3.46 -6.45 11.96
C GLU A 72 -4.05 -6.11 10.58
N ARG A 73 -4.10 -4.81 10.29
CA ARG A 73 -4.59 -4.23 9.04
C ARG A 73 -3.51 -3.32 8.48
N VAL A 74 -3.66 -2.96 7.21
CA VAL A 74 -2.76 -2.00 6.53
C VAL A 74 -2.74 -0.62 7.21
N CYS A 75 -3.82 -0.27 7.92
CA CYS A 75 -3.97 0.94 8.73
C CYS A 75 -3.64 0.76 10.22
N SER A 76 -3.22 -0.43 10.66
CA SER A 76 -2.85 -0.64 12.06
C SER A 76 -1.65 0.23 12.42
N SER A 77 -1.60 0.62 13.69
CA SER A 77 -0.40 1.20 14.28
C SER A 77 0.60 0.09 14.57
N PHE A 78 1.78 0.17 13.98
CA PHE A 78 2.89 -0.74 14.27
C PHE A 78 3.87 0.01 15.17
N GLY A 79 4.07 -0.48 16.40
CA GLY A 79 4.96 0.17 17.34
C GLY A 79 6.42 0.16 16.88
N GLY A 80 7.21 1.16 17.30
CA GLY A 80 8.65 1.18 17.05
C GLY A 80 9.04 1.63 15.64
N LEU A 81 9.79 0.78 14.91
CA LEU A 81 10.32 1.06 13.56
C LEU A 81 9.58 0.28 12.46
N ASP A 82 8.51 -0.41 12.82
CA ASP A 82 7.74 -1.25 11.93
C ASP A 82 6.74 -0.41 11.12
N PHE A 83 6.47 -0.84 9.89
CA PHE A 83 5.43 -0.25 9.05
C PHE A 83 4.79 -1.31 8.15
N ALA A 84 3.50 -1.13 7.84
CA ALA A 84 2.84 -1.92 6.80
C ALA A 84 3.18 -1.39 5.41
N MET A 85 3.13 -2.27 4.42
CA MET A 85 3.33 -1.92 3.02
C MET A 85 2.71 -2.96 2.10
N TYR A 86 2.34 -2.55 0.88
CA TYR A 86 1.80 -3.45 -0.13
C TYR A 86 2.90 -4.30 -0.75
N GLU A 87 2.69 -5.63 -0.76
CA GLU A 87 3.57 -6.59 -1.44
C GLU A 87 3.85 -6.18 -2.90
N PHE A 88 2.80 -5.76 -3.60
CA PHE A 88 2.83 -5.35 -5.01
C PHE A 88 3.89 -4.26 -5.30
N VAL A 89 4.08 -3.31 -4.38
CA VAL A 89 5.01 -2.19 -4.59
C VAL A 89 6.46 -2.67 -4.57
N PHE A 90 6.79 -3.69 -3.78
CA PHE A 90 8.12 -4.28 -3.81
C PHE A 90 8.28 -5.26 -4.97
N LYS A 91 7.32 -6.17 -5.13
CA LYS A 91 7.40 -7.29 -6.08
C LYS A 91 7.30 -6.86 -7.54
N GLU A 92 6.30 -6.05 -7.86
CA GLU A 92 5.94 -5.73 -9.24
C GLU A 92 6.46 -4.34 -9.65
N MET A 93 6.48 -3.36 -8.73
CA MET A 93 7.05 -2.04 -9.02
C MET A 93 8.57 -1.97 -8.81
N GLY A 94 9.16 -2.91 -8.07
CA GLY A 94 10.60 -2.97 -7.83
C GLY A 94 11.10 -1.91 -6.84
N LEU A 95 10.26 -1.44 -5.92
CA LEU A 95 10.71 -0.56 -4.83
C LEU A 95 11.76 -1.32 -3.99
N ARG A 96 12.75 -0.59 -3.48
CA ARG A 96 13.87 -1.15 -2.71
C ARG A 96 14.04 -0.43 -1.39
N LEU A 97 14.70 -1.09 -0.44
CA LEU A 97 15.06 -0.49 0.85
C LEU A 97 16.59 -0.29 0.98
N PRO A 98 17.05 0.72 1.75
CA PRO A 98 16.25 1.81 2.31
C PRO A 98 15.55 2.62 1.21
N PHE A 99 14.46 3.33 1.54
CA PHE A 99 13.80 4.19 0.56
C PHE A 99 14.81 5.22 0.03
N SER A 100 14.67 5.61 -1.24
CA SER A 100 15.47 6.71 -1.78
C SER A 100 15.29 7.97 -0.94
N PRO A 101 16.30 8.86 -0.86
CA PRO A 101 16.19 10.12 -0.13
C PRO A 101 14.99 10.97 -0.58
N PHE A 102 14.62 10.88 -1.85
CA PHE A 102 13.48 11.58 -2.40
C PHE A 102 12.16 10.97 -1.93
N ALA A 103 11.95 9.66 -2.07
CA ALA A 103 10.73 8.99 -1.60
C ALA A 103 10.51 9.20 -0.10
N ALA A 104 11.58 9.07 0.70
CA ALA A 104 11.53 9.36 2.14
C ALA A 104 11.14 10.83 2.43
N SER A 105 11.63 11.77 1.63
CA SER A 105 11.25 13.19 1.74
C SER A 105 9.79 13.44 1.39
N VAL A 106 9.23 12.74 0.40
CA VAL A 106 7.80 12.85 0.03
C VAL A 106 6.92 12.33 1.18
N LEU A 107 7.21 11.14 1.70
CA LEU A 107 6.48 10.57 2.85
C LEU A 107 6.52 11.51 4.06
N LYS A 108 7.70 12.07 4.36
CA LYS A 108 7.89 13.04 5.45
C LYS A 108 7.10 14.32 5.23
N ALA A 109 7.09 14.86 4.00
CA ALA A 109 6.37 16.08 3.66
C ALA A 109 4.84 15.90 3.78
N LEU A 110 4.33 14.73 3.39
CA LEU A 110 2.92 14.37 3.52
C LEU A 110 2.53 13.94 4.94
N GLN A 111 3.50 13.65 5.80
CA GLN A 111 3.31 13.09 7.14
C GLN A 111 2.50 11.78 7.12
N VAL A 112 2.80 10.91 6.15
CA VAL A 112 2.12 9.63 5.97
C VAL A 112 3.09 8.44 6.10
N ALA A 113 2.57 7.32 6.59
CA ALA A 113 3.22 6.02 6.54
C ALA A 113 3.24 5.47 5.09
N PRO A 114 4.19 4.59 4.74
CA PRO A 114 4.28 3.99 3.41
C PRO A 114 2.97 3.34 2.91
N SER A 115 2.25 2.64 3.79
CA SER A 115 0.99 1.97 3.48
C SER A 115 -0.19 2.91 3.21
N GLN A 116 -0.13 4.16 3.67
CA GLN A 116 -1.20 5.13 3.43
C GLN A 116 -1.20 5.66 1.99
N LEU A 117 -0.08 5.52 1.27
CA LEU A 117 -0.03 5.79 -0.15
C LEU A 117 -0.55 4.59 -0.94
N HIS A 118 -1.55 4.82 -1.79
CA HIS A 118 -2.03 3.81 -2.73
C HIS A 118 -0.87 3.35 -3.64
N PRO A 119 -0.82 2.09 -4.11
CA PRO A 119 0.21 1.64 -5.06
C PRO A 119 0.39 2.57 -6.27
N ASN A 120 -0.70 3.11 -6.83
CA ASN A 120 -0.60 4.11 -7.92
C ASN A 120 0.11 5.40 -7.49
N SER A 121 -0.01 5.85 -6.24
CA SER A 121 0.73 7.01 -5.76
C SER A 121 2.23 6.70 -5.66
N TRP A 122 2.60 5.48 -5.27
CA TRP A 122 3.98 5.01 -5.28
C TRP A 122 4.58 5.03 -6.70
N SER A 123 3.81 4.65 -7.73
CA SER A 123 4.30 4.70 -9.10
C SER A 123 4.60 6.13 -9.59
N PHE A 124 3.89 7.14 -9.09
CA PHE A 124 4.24 8.54 -9.38
C PHE A 124 5.56 8.97 -8.75
N ILE A 125 5.81 8.60 -7.48
CA ILE A 125 7.08 8.90 -6.79
C ILE A 125 8.24 8.24 -7.53
N MET A 126 8.13 6.94 -7.79
CA MET A 126 9.17 6.16 -8.46
C MET A 126 9.40 6.62 -9.90
N GLY A 127 8.31 6.83 -10.65
CA GLY A 127 8.37 7.28 -12.04
C GLY A 127 8.95 8.69 -12.18
N PHE A 128 8.61 9.60 -11.26
CA PHE A 128 9.19 10.93 -11.22
C PHE A 128 10.69 10.90 -10.93
N GLU A 129 11.13 10.11 -9.96
CA GLU A 129 12.54 9.95 -9.63
C GLU A 129 13.33 9.37 -10.81
N GLN A 130 12.78 8.35 -11.46
CA GLN A 130 13.38 7.74 -12.65
C GLN A 130 13.46 8.71 -13.83
N LEU A 131 12.43 9.53 -14.03
CA LEU A 131 12.42 10.58 -15.05
C LEU A 131 13.48 11.64 -14.77
N CYS A 132 13.58 12.10 -13.52
CA CYS A 132 14.59 13.07 -13.10
C CYS A 132 16.00 12.54 -13.36
N SER A 133 16.27 11.28 -12.98
CA SER A 133 17.54 10.60 -13.27
C SER A 133 17.83 10.53 -14.77
N TYR A 134 16.86 10.15 -15.60
CA TYR A 134 17.02 10.11 -17.06
C TYR A 134 17.32 11.48 -17.67
N ARG A 135 16.82 12.56 -17.06
CA ARG A 135 17.03 13.95 -17.52
C ARG A 135 18.24 14.63 -16.90
N ASP A 136 19.00 13.94 -16.05
CA ASP A 136 20.11 14.51 -15.27
C ASP A 136 19.68 15.73 -14.42
N VAL A 137 18.46 15.66 -13.86
CA VAL A 137 17.90 16.66 -12.96
C VAL A 137 17.72 16.05 -11.60
N ARG A 138 18.01 16.81 -10.54
CA ARG A 138 17.74 16.36 -9.17
C ARG A 138 16.23 16.38 -8.89
N PRO A 139 15.62 15.28 -8.43
CA PRO A 139 14.22 15.30 -8.00
C PRO A 139 14.06 16.18 -6.76
N THR A 140 13.02 17.02 -6.73
CA THR A 140 12.74 17.94 -5.62
C THR A 140 11.26 17.94 -5.25
N LEU A 141 10.96 18.16 -3.97
CA LEU A 141 9.58 18.23 -3.48
C LEU A 141 8.74 19.30 -4.19
N PRO A 142 9.21 20.56 -4.37
CA PRO A 142 8.40 21.58 -5.03
C PRO A 142 8.07 21.21 -6.48
N LEU A 143 8.98 20.57 -7.21
CA LEU A 143 8.73 20.15 -8.58
C LEU A 143 7.75 18.97 -8.64
N PHE A 144 7.89 18.00 -7.74
CA PHE A 144 6.97 16.86 -7.66
C PHE A 144 5.54 17.31 -7.38
N PHE A 145 5.32 18.10 -6.32
CA PHE A 145 4.00 18.62 -5.94
C PHE A 145 3.45 19.69 -6.89
N ARG A 146 4.25 20.15 -7.85
CA ARG A 146 3.76 21.00 -8.95
C ARG A 146 3.08 20.17 -10.04
N ILE A 147 3.45 18.89 -10.17
CA ILE A 147 3.04 17.99 -11.25
C ILE A 147 1.94 17.03 -10.78
N PHE A 148 2.03 16.52 -9.55
CA PHE A 148 1.08 15.60 -8.92
C PHE A 148 0.49 16.23 -7.66
#